data_AF-A0A225VTH1-F1
#
_entry.id   AF-A0A225VTH1-F1
#
_cell.length_a   1.000
_cell.length_b   1.000
_cell.length_c   1.000
_cell.angle_alpha   90.00
_cell.angle_beta   90.00
_cell.angle_gamma   90.00
#
_symmetry.space_group_name_H-M   'P 1'
#
loop_
_entity.id
_entity.type
_entity.pdbx_description
1 polymer ?
#
loop_
_entity_poly.entity_id
_entity_poly.type
_entity_poly.pdbx_seq_one_letter_code
_entity_poly.pdbx_strand_id
1 'polypeptide(L)'
;MVTTDRSTDSISPKVANLLSAWNLDDDISLGGSQLENQYRKYSDERGFRKKSREKLRRQELNQKVKSRISFLNLQFDVLVDVLGFTNRVRKHVILQEAVSTIEILKWERNKLFMDRERLQQEVNTLVTFQQESAANGNSLIPLPNRPSLDGDPSVM
;
A
#
# COMPACT_ATOMS: atom_id res chain seq x y z
N MET A 1 52.78 -15.30 -23.09
CA MET A 1 52.08 -15.48 -24.38
C MET A 1 50.60 -15.52 -24.10
N VAL A 2 49.85 -14.61 -24.70
CA VAL A 2 48.39 -14.51 -24.60
C VAL A 2 47.79 -15.42 -25.65
N THR A 3 46.93 -16.34 -25.26
CA THR A 3 45.98 -17.01 -26.16
C THR A 3 44.62 -17.07 -25.46
N THR A 4 43.75 -16.15 -25.87
CA THR A 4 42.32 -16.15 -25.62
C THR A 4 41.65 -17.21 -26.51
N ASP A 5 41.13 -18.28 -25.92
CA ASP A 5 40.13 -19.11 -26.59
C ASP A 5 38.74 -18.77 -26.05
N ARG A 6 37.97 -18.14 -26.93
CA ARG A 6 36.60 -17.67 -26.71
C ARG A 6 35.67 -18.81 -27.10
N SER A 7 35.11 -19.51 -26.11
CA SER A 7 34.01 -20.46 -26.30
C SER A 7 32.89 -19.82 -27.12
N THR A 8 32.68 -20.32 -28.33
CA THR A 8 31.45 -20.08 -29.08
C THR A 8 30.39 -21.04 -28.54
N ASP A 9 29.66 -20.58 -27.52
CA ASP A 9 28.48 -21.28 -27.05
C ASP A 9 27.49 -21.43 -28.20
N SER A 10 27.12 -22.69 -28.46
CA SER A 10 26.12 -23.09 -29.42
C SER A 10 24.81 -22.34 -29.17
N ILE A 11 24.46 -21.45 -30.09
CA ILE A 11 23.17 -20.75 -30.09
C ILE A 11 22.08 -21.82 -30.17
N SER A 12 21.25 -21.89 -29.14
CA SER A 12 20.14 -22.84 -29.04
C SER A 12 19.27 -22.77 -30.32
N PRO A 13 18.82 -23.91 -30.88
CA PRO A 13 18.08 -23.95 -32.15
C PRO A 13 16.78 -23.12 -32.14
N LYS A 14 16.23 -22.82 -30.95
CA LYS A 14 15.10 -21.88 -30.80
C LYS A 14 15.45 -20.42 -31.12
N VAL A 15 16.70 -20.01 -30.88
CA VAL A 15 17.17 -18.65 -31.11
C VAL A 15 17.58 -18.46 -32.57
N ALA A 16 18.16 -19.49 -33.20
CA ALA A 16 18.45 -19.50 -34.63
C ALA A 16 17.19 -19.34 -35.48
N ASN A 17 16.08 -19.99 -35.08
CA ASN A 17 14.80 -19.89 -35.78
C ASN A 17 14.08 -18.54 -35.58
N LEU A 18 14.49 -17.76 -34.57
CA LEU A 18 13.99 -16.39 -34.39
C LEU A 18 14.77 -15.37 -35.22
N LEU A 19 16.04 -15.62 -35.58
CA LEU A 19 16.82 -14.74 -36.45
C LEU A 19 16.50 -14.94 -37.94
N SER A 20 16.13 -16.14 -38.36
CA SER A 20 15.69 -16.42 -39.74
C SER A 20 14.35 -15.76 -40.09
N ALA A 21 13.51 -15.45 -39.10
CA ALA A 21 12.23 -14.78 -39.29
C ALA A 21 12.33 -13.29 -39.67
N TRP A 22 13.53 -12.69 -39.62
CA TRP A 22 13.76 -11.27 -39.92
C TRP A 22 14.51 -11.03 -41.24
N ASN A 23 14.96 -12.09 -41.92
CA ASN A 23 15.60 -12.01 -43.25
C ASN A 23 14.66 -12.52 -44.34
N LEU A 24 13.48 -11.91 -44.44
CA LEU A 24 12.65 -12.03 -45.63
C LEU A 24 12.96 -10.82 -46.52
N ASP A 25 14.10 -10.89 -47.22
CA ASP A 25 14.31 -10.08 -48.41
C ASP A 25 13.39 -10.64 -49.51
N ASP A 26 12.23 -10.02 -49.64
CA ASP A 26 11.26 -10.27 -50.69
C ASP A 26 11.81 -9.81 -52.04
N ASP A 27 12.49 -10.71 -52.77
CA ASP A 27 12.66 -10.58 -54.22
C ASP A 27 11.29 -10.78 -54.89
N ILE A 28 10.56 -9.68 -55.11
CA ILE A 28 9.29 -9.68 -55.84
C ILE A 28 9.56 -9.26 -57.28
N SER A 29 9.45 -10.26 -58.16
CA SER A 29 9.38 -10.14 -59.62
C SER A 29 8.41 -9.04 -60.07
N LEU A 30 8.91 -8.15 -60.94
CA LEU A 30 8.20 -7.01 -61.50
C LEU A 30 7.15 -7.48 -62.53
N GLY A 31 5.88 -7.51 -62.12
CA GLY A 31 4.76 -7.81 -63.01
C GLY A 31 3.40 -7.42 -62.43
N GLY A 32 3.32 -6.33 -61.65
CA GLY A 32 2.10 -5.91 -60.96
C GLY A 32 1.39 -4.74 -61.64
N SER A 33 0.14 -4.94 -62.02
CA SER A 33 -0.73 -3.94 -62.64
C SER A 33 -0.97 -2.71 -61.74
N GLN A 34 -1.29 -1.56 -62.34
CA GLN A 34 -1.52 -0.27 -61.64
C GLN A 34 -2.61 -0.33 -60.54
N LEU A 35 -3.52 -1.30 -60.61
CA LEU A 35 -4.52 -1.59 -59.58
C LEU A 35 -3.91 -2.25 -58.34
N GLU A 36 -2.95 -3.15 -58.51
CA GLU A 36 -2.35 -3.92 -57.41
C GLU A 36 -1.49 -3.05 -56.49
N ASN A 37 -0.82 -2.04 -57.05
CA ASN A 37 -0.10 -1.02 -56.29
C ASN A 37 -1.05 -0.09 -55.50
N GLN A 38 -2.25 0.20 -56.01
CA GLN A 38 -3.27 0.90 -55.23
C GLN A 38 -3.75 0.03 -54.06
N TYR A 39 -4.07 -1.25 -54.28
CA TYR A 39 -4.55 -2.13 -53.22
C TYR A 39 -3.50 -2.40 -52.12
N ARG A 40 -2.20 -2.50 -52.45
CA ARG A 40 -1.13 -2.56 -51.43
C ARG A 40 -1.06 -1.26 -50.63
N LYS A 41 -1.04 -0.09 -51.27
CA LYS A 41 -0.97 1.20 -50.58
C LYS A 41 -2.18 1.44 -49.67
N TYR A 42 -3.39 1.10 -50.11
CA TYR A 42 -4.61 1.18 -49.29
C TYR A 42 -4.69 0.13 -48.18
N SER A 43 -4.03 -1.03 -48.35
CA SER A 43 -3.92 -2.07 -47.32
C SER A 43 -2.89 -1.69 -46.26
N ASP A 44 -1.74 -1.16 -46.67
CA ASP A 44 -0.71 -0.66 -45.77
C ASP A 44 -1.20 0.54 -44.96
N GLU A 45 -1.87 1.52 -45.59
CA GLU A 45 -2.47 2.67 -44.89
C GLU A 45 -3.50 2.24 -43.84
N ARG A 46 -4.33 1.22 -44.15
CA ARG A 46 -5.24 0.61 -43.16
C ARG A 46 -4.49 -0.12 -42.05
N GLY A 47 -3.40 -0.82 -42.38
CA GLY A 47 -2.50 -1.47 -41.44
C GLY A 47 -1.86 -0.48 -40.46
N PHE A 48 -1.35 0.65 -40.95
CA PHE A 48 -0.78 1.73 -40.15
C PHE A 48 -1.82 2.35 -39.21
N ARG A 49 -3.04 2.64 -39.70
CA ARG A 49 -4.13 3.16 -38.84
C ARG A 49 -4.51 2.18 -37.73
N LYS A 50 -4.55 0.88 -38.01
CA LYS A 50 -4.80 -0.17 -36.99
C LYS A 50 -3.64 -0.28 -36.00
N LYS A 51 -2.38 -0.27 -36.48
CA LYS A 51 -1.18 -0.35 -35.64
C LYS A 51 -1.04 0.86 -34.71
N SER A 52 -1.31 2.06 -35.20
CA SER A 52 -1.30 3.29 -34.40
C SER A 52 -2.41 3.32 -33.35
N ARG A 53 -3.63 2.86 -33.69
CA ARG A 53 -4.73 2.72 -32.73
C ARG A 53 -4.40 1.72 -31.61
N GLU A 54 -3.84 0.57 -31.94
CA GLU A 54 -3.45 -0.42 -30.93
C GLU A 54 -2.28 0.08 -30.07
N LYS A 55 -1.34 0.82 -30.66
CA LYS A 55 -0.27 1.49 -29.90
C LYS A 55 -0.85 2.47 -28.88
N LEU A 56 -1.83 3.30 -29.26
CA LEU A 56 -2.50 4.23 -28.35
C LEU A 56 -3.23 3.48 -27.23
N ARG A 57 -4.01 2.44 -27.55
CA ARG A 57 -4.70 1.61 -26.57
C ARG A 57 -3.73 1.00 -25.54
N ARG A 58 -2.58 0.48 -26.00
CA ARG A 58 -1.53 -0.07 -25.12
C ARG A 58 -0.87 1.02 -24.27
N GLN A 59 -0.66 2.22 -24.82
CA GLN A 59 -0.12 3.35 -24.06
C GLN A 59 -1.08 3.77 -22.95
N GLU A 60 -2.36 3.93 -23.24
CA GLU A 60 -3.39 4.24 -22.23
C GLU A 60 -3.48 3.15 -21.16
N LEU A 61 -3.47 1.88 -21.55
CA LEU A 61 -3.47 0.76 -20.62
C LEU A 61 -2.22 0.79 -19.72
N ASN A 62 -1.04 0.96 -20.31
CA ASN A 62 0.21 1.03 -19.56
C ASN A 62 0.25 2.23 -18.62
N GLN A 63 -0.30 3.37 -19.02
CA GLN A 63 -0.41 4.54 -18.16
C GLN A 63 -1.33 4.26 -16.97
N LYS A 64 -2.49 3.64 -17.21
CA LYS A 64 -3.40 3.21 -16.13
C LYS A 64 -2.73 2.24 -15.16
N VAL A 65 -2.00 1.26 -15.68
CA VAL A 65 -1.23 0.30 -14.86
C VAL A 65 -0.17 1.01 -14.03
N LYS A 66 0.59 1.93 -14.63
CA LYS A 66 1.60 2.74 -13.91
C LYS A 66 0.97 3.58 -12.81
N SER A 67 -0.14 4.27 -13.08
CA SER A 67 -0.86 5.04 -12.07
C SER A 67 -1.33 4.16 -10.92
N ARG A 68 -1.84 2.96 -11.23
CA ARG A 68 -2.27 2.01 -10.19
C ARG A 68 -1.09 1.52 -9.35
N ILE A 69 0.05 1.19 -9.96
CA ILE A 69 1.26 0.78 -9.26
C ILE A 69 1.76 1.92 -8.36
N SER A 70 1.77 3.16 -8.86
CA SER A 70 2.19 4.34 -8.10
C SER A 70 1.30 4.58 -6.89
N PHE A 71 -0.02 4.49 -7.05
CA PHE A 71 -0.96 4.61 -5.95
C PHE A 71 -0.73 3.51 -4.89
N LEU A 72 -0.56 2.26 -5.32
CA LEU A 72 -0.30 1.16 -4.39
C LEU A 72 1.03 1.34 -3.65
N ASN A 73 2.07 1.85 -4.31
CA ASN A 73 3.35 2.13 -3.63
C ASN A 73 3.17 3.16 -2.52
N LEU A 74 2.43 4.25 -2.76
CA LEU A 74 2.15 5.25 -1.72
C LEU A 74 1.41 4.63 -0.52
N GLN A 75 0.45 3.74 -0.76
CA GLN A 75 -0.25 3.04 0.33
C GLN A 75 0.69 2.11 1.12
N PHE A 76 1.68 1.49 0.46
CA PHE A 76 2.70 0.71 1.15
C PHE A 76 3.63 1.59 1.97
N ASP A 77 3.98 2.79 1.48
CA ASP A 77 4.82 3.73 2.21
C ASP A 77 4.13 4.19 3.51
N VAL A 78 2.84 4.55 3.43
CA VAL A 78 2.03 4.86 4.62
C VAL A 78 1.99 3.67 5.60
N LEU A 79 1.85 2.45 5.10
CA LEU A 79 1.82 1.26 5.95
C LEU A 79 3.19 0.99 6.62
N VAL A 80 4.29 1.26 5.90
CA VAL A 80 5.66 1.17 6.44
C VAL A 80 5.84 2.14 7.62
N ASP A 81 5.36 3.38 7.46
CA ASP A 81 5.43 4.40 8.50
C ASP A 81 4.60 4.00 9.73
N VAL A 82 3.37 3.52 9.54
CA VAL A 82 2.48 3.08 10.63
C VAL A 82 3.06 1.88 11.39
N LEU A 83 3.72 0.95 10.69
CA LEU A 83 4.36 -0.21 11.31
C LEU A 83 5.75 0.10 11.89
N GLY A 84 6.26 1.33 11.71
CA GLY A 84 7.53 1.77 12.27
C GLY A 84 8.76 1.13 11.62
N PHE A 85 8.66 0.66 10.38
CA PHE A 85 9.81 0.09 9.68
C PHE A 85 10.81 1.20 9.30
N THR A 86 12.05 1.07 9.79
CA THR A 86 13.12 2.05 9.55
C THR A 86 13.93 1.81 8.27
N ASN A 87 13.77 0.63 7.67
CA ASN A 87 14.54 0.18 6.51
C ASN A 87 13.61 -0.25 5.37
N ARG A 88 14.17 -0.40 4.17
CA ARG A 88 13.42 -0.88 3.00
C ARG A 88 13.08 -2.37 3.15
N VAL A 89 11.82 -2.66 3.39
CA VAL A 89 11.32 -4.03 3.62
C VAL A 89 10.55 -4.56 2.40
N ARG A 90 10.58 -5.89 2.19
CA ARG A 90 9.80 -6.54 1.12
C ARG A 90 8.30 -6.44 1.42
N LYS A 91 7.49 -6.16 0.39
CA LYS A 91 6.01 -6.00 0.52
C LYS A 91 5.31 -7.15 1.24
N HIS A 92 5.75 -8.39 1.04
CA HIS A 92 5.13 -9.53 1.73
C HIS A 92 5.35 -9.48 3.26
N VAL A 93 6.54 -9.05 3.71
CA VAL A 93 6.85 -8.92 5.15
C VAL A 93 6.02 -7.79 5.75
N ILE A 94 5.89 -6.67 5.04
CA ILE A 94 5.05 -5.54 5.48
C ILE A 94 3.59 -6.00 5.69
N LEU A 95 3.05 -6.80 4.77
CA LEU A 95 1.70 -7.33 4.89
C LEU A 95 1.57 -8.35 6.04
N GLN A 96 2.55 -9.23 6.22
CA GLN A 96 2.55 -10.20 7.32
C GLN A 96 2.61 -9.49 8.67
N GLU A 97 3.51 -8.50 8.80
CA GLU A 97 3.61 -7.69 10.00
C GLU A 97 2.31 -6.94 10.27
N ALA A 98 1.71 -6.32 9.26
CA ALA A 98 0.42 -5.63 9.40
C ALA A 98 -0.66 -6.56 9.98
N VAL A 99 -0.74 -7.79 9.49
CA VAL A 99 -1.70 -8.78 10.00
C VAL A 99 -1.39 -9.11 11.46
N SER A 100 -0.14 -9.43 11.79
CA SER A 100 0.27 -9.73 13.16
C SER A 100 0.03 -8.56 14.12
N THR A 101 0.38 -7.33 13.73
CA THR A 101 0.13 -6.12 14.51
C THR A 101 -1.38 -5.93 14.76
N ILE A 102 -2.24 -6.14 13.76
CA ILE A 102 -3.70 -6.04 13.94
C ILE A 102 -4.21 -7.05 14.97
N GLU A 103 -3.71 -8.29 14.95
CA GLU A 103 -4.12 -9.31 15.93
C GLU A 103 -3.67 -8.95 17.35
N ILE A 104 -2.43 -8.49 17.51
CA ILE A 104 -1.90 -8.03 18.80
C ILE A 104 -2.73 -6.86 19.33
N LEU A 105 -2.95 -5.83 18.53
CA LEU A 105 -3.74 -4.66 18.93
C LEU A 105 -5.18 -5.02 19.31
N LYS A 106 -5.80 -5.97 18.61
CA LYS A 106 -7.14 -6.47 19.00
C LYS A 106 -7.13 -7.11 20.37
N TRP A 107 -6.12 -7.93 20.66
CA TRP A 107 -5.96 -8.57 21.97
C TRP A 107 -5.67 -7.56 23.08
N GLU A 108 -4.74 -6.63 22.85
CA GLU A 108 -4.40 -5.57 23.80
C GLU A 108 -5.61 -4.68 24.12
N ARG A 109 -6.37 -4.29 23.10
CA ARG A 109 -7.63 -3.56 23.28
C ARG A 109 -8.60 -4.33 24.17
N ASN A 110 -8.73 -5.64 23.97
CA ASN A 110 -9.61 -6.47 24.78
C ASN A 110 -9.13 -6.56 26.24
N LYS A 111 -7.83 -6.72 26.44
CA LYS A 111 -7.22 -6.74 27.78
C LYS A 111 -7.45 -5.42 28.51
N LEU A 112 -7.17 -4.28 27.88
CA LEU A 112 -7.40 -2.96 28.46
C LEU A 112 -8.88 -2.72 28.79
N PHE A 113 -9.79 -3.24 27.96
CA PHE A 113 -11.23 -3.17 28.24
C PHE A 113 -11.60 -3.94 29.52
N MET A 114 -11.07 -5.16 29.69
CA MET A 114 -11.28 -5.97 30.90
C MET A 114 -10.65 -5.32 32.14
N ASP A 115 -9.43 -4.80 32.02
CA ASP A 115 -8.75 -4.11 33.13
C ASP A 115 -9.53 -2.87 33.56
N ARG A 116 -10.04 -2.08 32.60
CA ARG A 116 -10.91 -0.92 32.89
C ARG A 116 -12.18 -1.35 33.62
N GLU A 117 -12.82 -2.42 33.18
CA GLU A 117 -14.04 -2.93 33.81
C GLU A 117 -13.79 -3.38 35.26
N ARG A 118 -12.72 -4.13 35.48
CA ARG A 118 -12.29 -4.54 36.81
C ARG A 118 -12.00 -3.34 37.71
N LEU A 119 -11.22 -2.37 37.25
CA LEU A 119 -10.91 -1.16 38.02
C LEU A 119 -12.17 -0.35 38.34
N GLN A 120 -13.11 -0.27 37.40
CA GLN A 120 -14.38 0.41 37.64
C GLN A 120 -15.20 -0.29 38.73
N GLN A 121 -15.20 -1.63 38.77
CA GLN A 121 -15.85 -2.39 39.84
C GLN A 121 -15.18 -2.12 41.19
N GLU A 122 -13.84 -2.16 41.26
CA GLU A 122 -13.09 -1.86 42.49
C GLU A 122 -13.40 -0.44 43.01
N VAL A 123 -13.43 0.56 42.12
CA VAL A 123 -13.82 1.93 42.47
C VAL A 123 -15.25 1.98 43.03
N ASN A 124 -16.20 1.32 42.37
CA ASN A 124 -17.58 1.30 42.84
C ASN A 124 -17.70 0.65 44.22
N THR A 125 -16.98 -0.45 44.45
CA THR A 125 -16.92 -1.13 45.76
C THR A 125 -16.34 -0.22 46.84
N LEU A 126 -15.25 0.51 46.55
CA LEU A 126 -14.68 1.46 47.50
C LEU A 126 -15.63 2.62 47.81
N VAL A 127 -16.32 3.14 46.79
CA VAL A 127 -17.34 4.19 46.97
C VAL A 127 -18.51 3.70 47.83
N THR A 128 -19.00 2.47 47.61
CA THR A 128 -20.07 1.90 48.45
C THR A 128 -19.60 1.74 49.89
N PHE A 129 -18.38 1.24 50.13
CA PHE A 129 -17.82 1.12 51.49
C PHE A 129 -17.69 2.49 52.18
N GLN A 130 -17.28 3.53 51.45
CA GLN A 130 -17.19 4.88 51.99
C GLN A 130 -18.58 5.44 52.34
N GLN A 131 -19.58 5.24 51.48
CA GLN A 131 -20.95 5.69 51.71
C GLN A 131 -21.59 4.97 52.91
N GLU A 132 -21.39 3.66 53.02
CA GLU A 132 -21.83 2.87 54.18
C GLU A 132 -21.14 3.33 55.47
N SER A 133 -19.84 3.62 55.42
CA SER A 133 -19.09 4.14 56.59
C SER A 133 -19.58 5.53 57.02
N ALA A 134 -19.94 6.38 56.06
CA ALA A 134 -20.55 7.68 56.32
C ALA A 134 -21.98 7.55 56.88
N ALA A 135 -22.77 6.59 56.40
CA ALA A 135 -24.13 6.33 56.87
C ALA A 135 -24.16 5.66 58.26
N ASN A 136 -23.16 4.86 58.61
CA ASN A 136 -23.05 4.15 59.88
C ASN A 136 -22.43 4.99 61.03
N GLY A 137 -22.25 6.30 60.84
CA GLY A 137 -21.99 7.24 61.94
C GLY A 137 -20.55 7.36 62.44
N ASN A 138 -19.56 6.74 61.78
CA ASN A 138 -18.14 6.90 62.12
C ASN A 138 -17.47 7.97 61.24
N SER A 139 -17.89 9.24 61.35
CA SER A 139 -17.20 10.36 60.69
C SER A 139 -16.05 10.89 61.55
N LEU A 140 -14.92 10.17 61.56
CA LEU A 140 -13.64 10.72 62.05
C LEU A 140 -12.91 11.45 60.91
N ILE A 141 -13.51 12.50 60.36
CA ILE A 141 -12.76 13.48 59.52
C ILE A 141 -13.37 14.88 59.72
N PRO A 142 -12.72 15.78 60.47
CA PRO A 142 -13.02 17.20 60.42
C PRO A 142 -12.74 17.73 59.01
N LEU A 143 -13.73 18.37 58.38
CA LEU A 143 -13.52 19.14 57.15
C LEU A 143 -12.37 20.14 57.35
N PRO A 144 -11.40 20.27 56.44
CA PRO A 144 -10.49 21.39 56.46
C PRO A 144 -11.30 22.66 56.16
N ASN A 145 -11.26 23.62 57.08
CA ASN A 145 -11.88 24.94 56.96
C ASN A 145 -11.68 25.51 55.54
N ARG A 146 -12.79 25.67 54.82
CA ARG A 146 -12.83 26.44 53.57
C ARG A 146 -12.88 27.91 53.98
N PRO A 147 -11.88 28.75 53.64
CA PRO A 147 -11.99 30.18 53.90
C PRO A 147 -13.16 30.74 53.09
N SER A 148 -14.06 31.45 53.78
CA SER A 148 -15.14 32.22 53.16
C SER A 148 -14.54 33.26 52.22
N LEU A 149 -14.93 33.21 50.95
CA LEU A 149 -14.69 34.26 49.97
C LEU A 149 -15.92 35.16 49.89
N ASP A 150 -16.32 35.74 51.02
CA ASP A 150 -17.19 36.92 51.03
C ASP A 150 -16.27 38.16 50.99
N GLY A 151 -15.79 38.44 49.79
CA GLY A 151 -15.20 39.73 49.45
C GLY A 151 -16.29 40.61 48.86
N ASP A 152 -16.94 41.41 49.71
CA ASP A 152 -17.76 42.55 49.30
C ASP A 152 -16.98 43.44 48.33
N PRO A 153 -17.50 43.75 47.12
CA PRO A 153 -16.95 44.80 46.30
C PRO A 153 -17.54 46.13 46.79
N SER A 154 -16.86 46.77 47.73
CA SER A 154 -17.13 48.16 48.07
C SER A 154 -15.83 48.95 48.17
N VAL A 155 -15.79 50.03 47.38
CA VAL A 155 -14.97 51.25 47.50
C VAL A 155 -13.79 51.40 46.52
N MET A 156 -14.01 52.40 45.62
CA MET A 156 -13.12 53.20 44.76
C MET A 156 -12.84 52.72 43.33
#